data_AF-T1P470-F1
#
_entry.id   AF-T1P470-F1
#
_cell.length_a   1.000
_cell.length_b   1.000
_cell.length_c   1.000
_cell.angle_alpha   90.00
_cell.angle_beta   90.00
_cell.angle_gamma   90.00
#
_symmetry.space_group_name_H-M   'P 1'
#
loop_
_entity.id
_entity.type
_entity.pdbx_description
1 polymer ?
#
loop_
_entity_poly.entity_id
_entity_poly.type
_entity_poly.pdbx_seq_one_letter_code
_entity_poly.pdbx_strand_id
1 'polypeptide(L)'
;SQIENLCPQVINAARVLAARPRSKVAQENIEVFRDAWINQVRILTDAVDDITTVDDFLAVSENHILEDVNKCVAALQSKKPDAVDITAGAIRGRSGRICNVVASEMDNYEPGPYTERVHEAIRLLSNNVMPNFALKVEGAVKSLSANPPLMVDENEFIDATRLVYDGVREIRRAVLLNRGRDADIDSDTEWENPEVAESEVASVRPDSTTTELVDEYPDISGITNAREAMKKLPEEDRQKIVQQVDEFKDEKRKFDLEVSKWDDNGNDVIVLAKHMCMIMMEMTDFTRGRGPLQTTMAVIDAAKRISEAGTKLDKLARQIVEMCPESATKADLLAYLQRIALYCHQLNITSK
;
A
#
# COMPACT_ATOMS: atom_id res chain seq x y z
N SER A 1 21.35 -13.37 22.55
CA SER A 1 21.09 -11.97 22.15
C SER A 1 20.91 -11.09 23.39
N GLN A 2 20.98 -9.75 23.29
CA GLN A 2 20.84 -8.84 24.45
C GLN A 2 19.51 -9.05 25.20
N ILE A 3 18.42 -9.33 24.47
CA ILE A 3 17.10 -9.59 25.05
C ILE A 3 17.03 -10.93 25.81
N GLU A 4 17.70 -11.99 25.32
CA GLU A 4 17.79 -13.28 26.01
C GLU A 4 18.49 -13.17 27.37
N ASN A 5 19.53 -12.33 27.46
CA ASN A 5 20.26 -12.09 28.69
C ASN A 5 19.47 -11.22 29.68
N LEU A 6 18.58 -10.35 29.19
CA LEU A 6 17.77 -9.44 30.01
C LEU A 6 16.53 -10.12 30.59
N CYS A 7 15.92 -11.04 29.84
CA CYS A 7 14.73 -11.79 30.25
C CYS A 7 14.81 -12.40 31.66
N PRO A 8 15.83 -13.20 32.04
CA PRO A 8 15.93 -13.76 33.37
C PRO A 8 16.11 -12.69 34.46
N GLN A 9 16.71 -11.55 34.14
CA GLN A 9 16.91 -10.45 35.10
C GLN A 9 15.59 -9.75 35.44
N VAL A 10 14.74 -9.51 34.43
CA VAL A 10 13.37 -8.98 34.62
C VAL A 10 12.54 -9.93 35.49
N ILE A 11 12.58 -11.23 35.20
CA ILE A 11 11.87 -12.25 35.98
C ILE A 11 12.35 -12.25 37.44
N ASN A 12 13.67 -12.16 37.66
CA ASN A 12 14.23 -12.11 39.01
C ASN A 12 13.84 -10.83 39.76
N ALA A 13 13.87 -9.67 39.11
CA ALA A 13 13.41 -8.42 39.69
C ALA A 13 11.92 -8.49 40.10
N ALA A 14 11.08 -9.09 39.25
CA ALA A 14 9.66 -9.28 39.55
C ALA A 14 9.43 -10.24 40.73
N ARG A 15 10.20 -11.33 40.82
CA ARG A 15 10.16 -12.26 41.96
C ARG A 15 10.58 -11.58 43.27
N VAL A 16 11.61 -10.74 43.23
CA VAL A 16 12.07 -9.97 44.40
C VAL A 16 10.99 -9.00 44.87
N LEU A 17 10.33 -8.29 43.94
CA LEU A 17 9.22 -7.40 44.28
C LEU A 17 8.03 -8.19 44.85
N ALA A 18 7.66 -9.33 44.25
CA ALA A 18 6.57 -10.16 44.74
C ALA A 18 6.82 -10.67 46.18
N ALA A 19 8.07 -11.00 46.50
CA ALA A 19 8.46 -11.39 47.86
C ALA A 19 8.51 -10.20 48.84
N ARG A 20 8.73 -8.97 48.35
CA ARG A 20 8.93 -7.76 49.17
C ARG A 20 8.21 -6.54 48.59
N PRO A 21 6.88 -6.52 48.53
CA PRO A 21 6.11 -5.52 47.79
C PRO A 21 6.21 -4.09 48.35
N ARG A 22 6.57 -3.94 49.63
CA ARG A 22 6.74 -2.63 50.30
C ARG A 22 8.18 -2.09 50.24
N SER A 23 9.12 -2.83 49.68
CA SER A 23 10.51 -2.40 49.60
C SER A 23 10.68 -1.40 48.46
N LYS A 24 11.06 -0.15 48.77
CA LYS A 24 11.36 0.87 47.76
C LYS A 24 12.44 0.42 46.77
N VAL A 25 13.51 -0.20 47.27
CA VAL A 25 14.59 -0.73 46.43
C VAL A 25 14.08 -1.79 45.45
N ALA A 26 13.16 -2.66 45.88
CA ALA A 26 12.57 -3.67 44.98
C ALA A 26 11.64 -3.04 43.93
N GLN A 27 10.91 -1.98 44.30
CA GLN A 27 10.06 -1.20 43.39
C GLN A 27 10.91 -0.48 42.33
N GLU A 28 11.93 0.28 42.76
CA GLU A 28 12.86 0.98 41.85
C GLU A 28 13.61 -0.01 40.94
N ASN A 29 14.03 -1.15 41.48
CA ASN A 29 14.74 -2.16 40.70
C ASN A 29 13.87 -2.76 39.58
N ILE A 30 12.59 -3.08 39.84
CA ILE A 30 11.72 -3.58 38.77
C ILE A 30 11.43 -2.51 37.71
N GLU A 31 11.35 -1.24 38.09
CA GLU A 31 11.14 -0.14 37.15
C GLU A 31 12.32 -0.03 36.18
N VAL A 32 13.55 -0.08 36.69
CA VAL A 32 14.77 -0.09 35.85
C VAL A 32 14.76 -1.25 34.86
N PHE A 33 14.44 -2.46 35.32
CA PHE A 33 14.40 -3.64 34.45
C PHE A 33 13.23 -3.63 33.47
N ARG A 34 12.06 -3.08 33.87
CA ARG A 34 10.92 -2.85 32.98
C ARG A 34 11.30 -1.91 31.84
N ASP A 35 11.91 -0.78 32.16
CA ASP A 35 12.27 0.23 31.16
C ASP A 35 13.36 -0.27 30.23
N ALA A 36 14.35 -1.00 30.77
CA ALA A 36 15.36 -1.69 29.98
C ALA A 36 14.74 -2.74 29.03
N TRP A 37 13.75 -3.50 29.50
CA TRP A 37 13.06 -4.50 28.69
C TRP A 37 12.29 -3.86 27.53
N ILE A 38 11.48 -2.83 27.83
CA ILE A 38 10.73 -2.08 26.81
C ILE A 38 11.68 -1.51 25.76
N ASN A 39 12.79 -0.91 26.19
CA ASN A 39 13.78 -0.36 25.26
C ASN A 39 14.44 -1.43 24.39
N GLN A 40 14.81 -2.58 24.98
CA GLN A 40 15.45 -3.66 24.23
C GLN A 40 14.50 -4.33 23.22
N VAL A 41 13.23 -4.52 23.60
CA VAL A 41 12.18 -5.00 22.69
C VAL A 41 12.00 -4.02 21.54
N ARG A 42 11.95 -2.71 21.82
CA ARG A 42 11.87 -1.68 20.78
C ARG A 42 13.04 -1.76 19.80
N ILE A 43 14.28 -1.77 20.29
CA ILE A 43 15.48 -1.88 19.44
C ILE A 43 15.43 -3.11 18.53
N LEU A 44 15.01 -4.27 19.08
CA LEU A 44 14.86 -5.48 18.28
C LEU A 44 13.75 -5.35 17.24
N THR A 45 12.64 -4.70 17.59
CA THR A 45 11.51 -4.48 16.70
C THR A 45 11.90 -3.56 15.54
N ASP A 46 12.59 -2.45 15.84
CA ASP A 46 13.09 -1.51 14.84
C ASP A 46 14.08 -2.19 13.90
N ALA A 47 15.01 -3.00 14.43
CA ALA A 47 15.95 -3.77 13.60
C ALA A 47 15.27 -4.84 12.72
N VAL A 48 14.11 -5.37 13.13
CA VAL A 48 13.29 -6.27 12.32
C VAL A 48 12.52 -5.50 11.24
N ASP A 49 12.05 -4.29 11.55
CA ASP A 49 11.43 -3.41 10.55
C ASP A 49 12.43 -3.00 9.48
N ASP A 50 13.69 -2.70 9.83
CA ASP A 50 14.73 -2.32 8.86
C ASP A 50 15.01 -3.39 7.79
N ILE A 51 14.77 -4.67 8.12
CA ILE A 51 14.97 -5.79 7.18
C ILE A 51 13.68 -6.25 6.50
N THR A 52 12.52 -5.71 6.90
CA THR A 52 11.20 -6.09 6.39
C THR A 52 10.62 -4.92 5.60
N THR A 53 10.13 -5.16 4.39
CA THR A 53 9.54 -4.05 3.61
C THR A 53 8.25 -3.56 4.26
N VAL A 54 8.01 -2.25 4.21
CA VAL A 54 6.74 -1.65 4.67
C VAL A 54 5.53 -2.25 3.93
N ASP A 55 5.73 -2.64 2.67
CA ASP A 55 4.68 -3.20 1.80
C ASP A 55 4.25 -4.61 2.29
N ASP A 56 5.21 -5.48 2.59
CA ASP A 56 4.94 -6.81 3.16
C ASP A 56 4.30 -6.71 4.55
N PHE A 57 4.85 -5.83 5.39
CA PHE A 57 4.30 -5.58 6.72
C PHE A 57 2.84 -5.11 6.66
N LEU A 58 2.51 -4.17 5.77
CA LEU A 58 1.16 -3.64 5.60
C LEU A 58 0.20 -4.70 5.06
N ALA A 59 0.60 -5.46 4.04
CA ALA A 59 -0.24 -6.52 3.47
C ALA A 59 -0.58 -7.60 4.50
N VAL A 60 0.39 -8.04 5.30
CA VAL A 60 0.16 -9.01 6.37
C VAL A 60 -0.68 -8.41 7.49
N SER A 61 -0.42 -7.15 7.87
CA SER A 61 -1.14 -6.48 8.95
C SER A 61 -2.61 -6.22 8.60
N GLU A 62 -2.93 -5.83 7.36
CA GLU A 62 -4.30 -5.68 6.88
C GLU A 62 -5.09 -6.98 7.01
N ASN A 63 -4.53 -8.11 6.56
CA ASN A 63 -5.16 -9.42 6.67
C ASN A 63 -5.46 -9.81 8.13
N HIS A 64 -4.52 -9.53 9.04
CA HIS A 64 -4.73 -9.81 10.45
C HIS A 64 -5.75 -8.86 11.10
N ILE A 65 -5.80 -7.59 10.69
CA ILE A 65 -6.84 -6.66 11.14
C ILE A 65 -8.21 -7.19 10.70
N LEU A 66 -8.35 -7.64 9.45
CA LEU A 66 -9.61 -8.25 8.98
C LEU A 66 -10.00 -9.47 9.81
N GLU A 67 -9.05 -10.36 10.11
CA GLU A 67 -9.28 -11.53 10.96
C GLU A 67 -9.70 -11.13 12.38
N ASP A 68 -9.01 -10.17 12.99
CA ASP A 68 -9.30 -9.70 14.34
C ASP A 68 -10.66 -8.97 14.42
N VAL A 69 -11.02 -8.18 13.40
CA VAL A 69 -12.33 -7.54 13.23
C VAL A 69 -13.44 -8.60 13.18
N ASN A 70 -13.28 -9.63 12.34
CA ASN A 70 -14.24 -10.73 12.25
C ASN A 70 -14.40 -11.48 13.59
N LYS A 71 -13.29 -11.74 14.30
CA LYS A 71 -13.32 -12.34 15.63
C LYS A 71 -14.01 -11.45 16.67
N CYS A 72 -13.80 -10.13 16.60
CA CYS A 72 -14.40 -9.17 17.53
C CYS A 72 -15.92 -9.10 17.35
N VAL A 73 -16.40 -9.04 16.11
CA VAL A 73 -17.83 -9.09 15.78
C VAL A 73 -18.44 -10.42 16.23
N ALA A 74 -17.78 -11.56 15.96
CA ALA A 74 -18.25 -12.87 16.39
C ALA A 74 -18.31 -13.00 17.93
N ALA A 75 -17.36 -12.38 18.64
CA ALA A 75 -17.36 -12.33 20.10
C ALA A 75 -18.55 -11.52 20.65
N LEU A 76 -18.89 -10.40 20.01
CA LEU A 76 -20.06 -9.60 20.34
C LEU A 76 -21.36 -10.40 20.16
N GLN A 77 -21.55 -11.02 18.99
CA GLN A 77 -22.74 -11.84 18.68
C GLN A 77 -22.86 -13.04 19.63
N SER A 78 -21.73 -13.59 20.07
CA SER A 78 -21.67 -14.66 21.07
C SER A 78 -21.91 -14.18 22.51
N LYS A 79 -22.10 -12.88 22.73
CA LYS A 79 -22.31 -12.22 24.04
C LYS A 79 -21.21 -12.51 25.06
N LYS A 80 -19.95 -12.52 24.61
CA LYS A 80 -18.76 -12.79 25.45
C LYS A 80 -17.96 -11.51 25.70
N PRO A 81 -18.21 -10.75 26.78
CA PRO A 81 -17.54 -9.46 27.02
C PRO A 81 -16.01 -9.58 27.10
N ASP A 82 -15.49 -10.60 27.78
CA ASP A 82 -14.04 -10.84 27.87
C ASP A 82 -13.39 -11.05 26.50
N ALA A 83 -14.06 -11.78 25.60
CA ALA A 83 -13.56 -12.04 24.26
C ALA A 83 -13.59 -10.78 23.38
N VAL A 84 -14.61 -9.92 23.55
CA VAL A 84 -14.68 -8.62 22.87
C VAL A 84 -13.51 -7.74 23.32
N ASP A 85 -13.22 -7.65 24.62
CA ASP A 85 -12.12 -6.82 25.12
C ASP A 85 -10.74 -7.32 24.64
N ILE A 86 -10.50 -8.65 24.67
CA ILE A 86 -9.25 -9.25 24.19
C ILE A 86 -9.03 -8.97 22.70
N THR A 87 -10.05 -9.23 21.87
CA THR A 87 -9.96 -9.03 20.41
C THR A 87 -9.83 -7.54 20.05
N ALA A 88 -10.57 -6.66 20.73
CA ALA A 88 -10.41 -5.23 20.56
C ALA A 88 -9.02 -4.73 20.99
N GLY A 89 -8.43 -5.32 22.03
CA GLY A 89 -7.06 -5.07 22.44
C GLY A 89 -6.03 -5.40 21.34
N ALA A 90 -6.21 -6.53 20.67
CA ALA A 90 -5.37 -6.92 19.52
C ALA A 90 -5.51 -5.93 18.35
N ILE A 91 -6.73 -5.54 18.00
CA ILE A 91 -7.01 -4.52 16.98
C ILE A 91 -6.32 -3.20 17.33
N ARG A 92 -6.48 -2.70 18.57
CA ARG A 92 -5.82 -1.47 19.03
C ARG A 92 -4.30 -1.55 18.92
N GLY A 93 -3.71 -2.66 19.36
CA GLY A 93 -2.27 -2.89 19.30
C GLY A 93 -1.74 -2.89 17.87
N ARG A 94 -2.39 -3.63 16.97
CA ARG A 94 -1.99 -3.71 15.55
C ARG A 94 -2.18 -2.39 14.82
N SER A 95 -3.33 -1.71 14.97
CA SER A 95 -3.57 -0.41 14.34
C SER A 95 -2.55 0.64 14.80
N GLY A 96 -2.24 0.70 16.11
CA GLY A 96 -1.20 1.58 16.63
C GLY A 96 0.19 1.25 16.07
N ARG A 97 0.52 -0.04 15.95
CA ARG A 97 1.77 -0.49 15.35
C ARG A 97 1.89 -0.09 13.88
N ILE A 98 0.81 -0.24 13.11
CA ILE A 98 0.74 0.18 11.70
C ILE A 98 1.03 1.68 11.58
N CYS A 99 0.34 2.51 12.38
CA CYS A 99 0.58 3.96 12.38
C CYS A 99 2.04 4.30 12.67
N ASN A 100 2.67 3.63 13.65
CA ASN A 100 4.05 3.89 14.03
C ASN A 100 5.05 3.49 12.93
N VAL A 101 4.90 2.29 12.35
CA VAL A 101 5.78 1.82 11.25
C VAL A 101 5.69 2.77 10.08
N VAL A 102 4.46 3.08 9.63
CA VAL A 102 4.28 3.88 8.42
C VAL A 102 4.73 5.33 8.67
N ALA A 103 4.46 5.90 9.84
CA ALA A 103 4.95 7.23 10.16
C ALA A 103 6.49 7.29 10.17
N SER A 104 7.14 6.31 10.80
CA SER A 104 8.61 6.23 10.83
C SER A 104 9.20 6.00 9.44
N GLU A 105 8.52 5.23 8.59
CA GLU A 105 8.93 5.04 7.20
C GLU A 105 8.79 6.35 6.40
N MET A 106 7.72 7.12 6.62
CA MET A 106 7.54 8.43 5.96
C MET A 106 8.62 9.45 6.33
N ASP A 107 9.22 9.36 7.52
CA ASP A 107 10.34 10.21 7.94
C ASP A 107 11.61 10.02 7.08
N ASN A 108 11.70 8.90 6.33
CA ASN A 108 12.78 8.64 5.38
C ASN A 108 12.63 9.39 4.04
N TYR A 109 11.48 10.05 3.80
CA TYR A 109 11.17 10.75 2.54
C TYR A 109 11.18 12.27 2.73
N GLU A 110 11.40 13.01 1.64
CA GLU A 110 11.26 14.46 1.67
C GLU A 110 9.79 14.87 1.87
N PRO A 111 9.50 15.85 2.76
CA PRO A 111 8.15 16.35 2.97
C PRO A 111 7.48 16.82 1.66
N GLY A 112 6.28 16.33 1.38
CA GLY A 112 5.56 16.70 0.17
C GLY A 112 4.15 16.12 0.12
N PRO A 113 3.46 16.23 -1.04
CA PRO A 113 2.09 15.72 -1.21
C PRO A 113 1.94 14.22 -0.92
N TYR A 114 3.04 13.47 -1.04
CA TYR A 114 3.09 12.05 -0.65
C TYR A 114 2.96 11.84 0.84
N THR A 115 3.97 12.30 1.57
CA THR A 115 4.08 12.07 3.00
C THR A 115 2.90 12.71 3.71
N GLU A 116 2.41 13.86 3.24
CA GLU A 116 1.21 14.48 3.81
C GLU A 116 -0.05 13.63 3.63
N ARG A 117 -0.27 13.03 2.47
CA ARG A 117 -1.43 12.14 2.24
C ARG A 117 -1.37 10.90 3.14
N VAL A 118 -0.18 10.30 3.28
CA VAL A 118 0.01 9.15 4.15
C VAL A 118 -0.21 9.55 5.62
N HIS A 119 0.34 10.68 6.06
CA HIS A 119 0.11 11.20 7.40
C HIS A 119 -1.36 11.57 7.65
N GLU A 120 -2.09 12.07 6.66
CA GLU A 120 -3.53 12.32 6.77
C GLU A 120 -4.31 11.03 7.02
N ALA A 121 -4.02 9.95 6.26
CA ALA A 121 -4.62 8.64 6.48
C ALA A 121 -4.29 8.08 7.89
N ILE A 122 -3.04 8.24 8.33
CA ILE A 122 -2.61 7.87 9.69
C ILE A 122 -3.40 8.65 10.74
N ARG A 123 -3.50 9.98 10.61
CA ARG A 123 -4.24 10.84 11.55
C ARG A 123 -5.73 10.49 11.58
N LEU A 124 -6.33 10.17 10.44
CA LEU A 124 -7.73 9.73 10.37
C LEU A 124 -7.94 8.43 11.17
N LEU A 125 -7.07 7.44 10.98
CA LEU A 125 -7.13 6.20 11.74
C LEU A 125 -6.90 6.45 13.24
N SER A 126 -5.83 7.15 13.60
CA SER A 126 -5.39 7.31 14.99
C SER A 126 -6.28 8.24 15.82
N ASN A 127 -6.76 9.33 15.23
CA ASN A 127 -7.43 10.40 15.98
C ASN A 127 -8.95 10.34 15.87
N ASN A 128 -9.49 9.65 14.86
CA ASN A 128 -10.94 9.58 14.65
C ASN A 128 -11.46 8.14 14.75
N VAL A 129 -10.97 7.24 13.91
CA VAL A 129 -11.51 5.87 13.81
C VAL A 129 -11.24 5.05 15.07
N MET A 130 -9.99 5.01 15.54
CA MET A 130 -9.62 4.20 16.70
C MET A 130 -10.28 4.68 18.01
N PRO A 131 -10.39 5.99 18.30
CA PRO A 131 -11.16 6.46 19.45
C PRO A 131 -12.65 6.12 19.37
N ASN A 132 -13.27 6.24 18.20
CA ASN A 132 -14.68 5.83 18.03
C ASN A 132 -14.85 4.32 18.27
N PHE A 133 -13.99 3.49 17.67
CA PHE A 133 -13.99 2.05 17.92
C PHE A 133 -13.83 1.71 19.41
N ALA A 134 -12.89 2.36 20.11
CA ALA A 134 -12.70 2.16 21.54
C ALA A 134 -13.96 2.48 22.36
N LEU A 135 -14.63 3.60 22.05
CA LEU A 135 -15.90 3.98 22.70
C LEU A 135 -16.99 2.92 22.47
N LYS A 136 -17.11 2.38 21.25
CA LYS A 136 -18.08 1.32 20.95
C LYS A 136 -17.76 0.01 21.68
N VAL A 137 -16.49 -0.34 21.79
CA VAL A 137 -16.03 -1.50 22.57
C VAL A 137 -16.35 -1.35 24.05
N GLU A 138 -16.01 -0.21 24.65
CA GLU A 138 -16.31 0.06 26.07
C GLU A 138 -17.82 0.00 26.34
N GLY A 139 -18.62 0.61 25.46
CA GLY A 139 -20.08 0.56 25.54
C GLY A 139 -20.63 -0.87 25.44
N ALA A 140 -20.16 -1.64 24.47
CA ALA A 140 -20.58 -3.03 24.26
C ALA A 140 -20.22 -3.92 25.44
N VAL A 141 -18.97 -3.86 25.92
CA VAL A 141 -18.50 -4.64 27.07
C VAL A 141 -19.30 -4.28 28.33
N LYS A 142 -19.55 -2.98 28.56
CA LYS A 142 -20.36 -2.52 29.71
C LYS A 142 -21.80 -3.02 29.65
N SER A 143 -22.43 -2.97 28.49
CA SER A 143 -23.80 -3.46 28.28
C SER A 143 -23.92 -4.97 28.43
N LEU A 144 -22.97 -5.72 27.88
CA LEU A 144 -22.92 -7.19 28.01
C LEU A 144 -22.61 -7.65 29.44
N SER A 145 -21.82 -6.88 30.19
CA SER A 145 -21.44 -7.19 31.57
C SER A 145 -22.49 -6.73 32.61
N ALA A 146 -23.51 -5.97 32.19
CA ALA A 146 -24.58 -5.54 33.07
C ALA A 146 -25.46 -6.73 33.51
N ASN A 147 -26.13 -6.58 34.66
CA ASN A 147 -27.07 -7.58 35.17
C ASN A 147 -28.44 -6.93 35.44
N PRO A 148 -29.48 -7.18 34.60
CA PRO A 148 -29.47 -8.01 33.40
C PRO A 148 -28.67 -7.37 32.24
N PRO A 149 -28.16 -8.17 31.28
CA PRO A 149 -27.45 -7.64 30.12
C PRO A 149 -28.33 -6.67 29.32
N LEU A 150 -27.76 -5.51 29.00
CA LEU A 150 -28.44 -4.50 28.18
C LEU A 150 -28.30 -4.84 26.70
N MET A 151 -29.23 -4.34 25.90
CA MET A 151 -29.16 -4.43 24.45
C MET A 151 -27.96 -3.63 23.95
N VAL A 152 -27.21 -4.20 23.02
CA VAL A 152 -26.14 -3.52 22.29
C VAL A 152 -26.66 -3.19 20.90
N ASP A 153 -26.34 -2.01 20.38
CA ASP A 153 -26.53 -1.71 18.97
C ASP A 153 -25.43 -2.42 18.17
N GLU A 154 -25.75 -3.62 17.67
CA GLU A 154 -24.80 -4.44 16.92
C GLU A 154 -24.41 -3.80 15.59
N ASN A 155 -25.31 -3.06 14.94
CA ASN A 155 -25.03 -2.41 13.66
C ASN A 155 -23.98 -1.31 13.85
N GLU A 156 -24.17 -0.46 14.84
CA GLU A 156 -23.23 0.63 15.11
C GLU A 156 -21.84 0.11 15.54
N PHE A 157 -21.81 -1.02 16.26
CA PHE A 157 -20.55 -1.69 16.61
C PHE A 157 -19.85 -2.28 15.38
N ILE A 158 -20.59 -2.98 14.51
CA ILE A 158 -20.06 -3.58 13.30
C ILE A 158 -19.51 -2.49 12.37
N ASP A 159 -20.24 -1.38 12.22
CA ASP A 159 -19.80 -0.24 11.42
C ASP A 159 -18.51 0.37 11.97
N ALA A 160 -18.44 0.61 13.29
CA ALA A 160 -17.22 1.13 13.92
C ALA A 160 -16.02 0.17 13.77
N THR A 161 -16.26 -1.13 13.80
CA THR A 161 -15.22 -2.15 13.64
C THR A 161 -14.75 -2.23 12.18
N ARG A 162 -15.67 -2.14 11.22
CA ARG A 162 -15.37 -2.10 9.78
C ARG A 162 -14.53 -0.87 9.42
N LEU A 163 -14.83 0.30 9.99
CA LEU A 163 -14.05 1.52 9.77
C LEU A 163 -12.57 1.36 10.16
N VAL A 164 -12.24 0.50 11.12
CA VAL A 164 -10.84 0.20 11.47
C VAL A 164 -10.13 -0.50 10.31
N TYR A 165 -10.76 -1.52 9.73
CA TYR A 165 -10.22 -2.21 8.56
C TYR A 165 -10.09 -1.27 7.37
N ASP A 166 -11.14 -0.48 7.08
CA ASP A 166 -11.13 0.47 5.97
C ASP A 166 -10.04 1.53 6.16
N GLY A 167 -9.84 2.04 7.38
CA GLY A 167 -8.78 3.00 7.69
C GLY A 167 -7.37 2.42 7.53
N VAL A 168 -7.14 1.16 7.93
CA VAL A 168 -5.87 0.46 7.68
C VAL A 168 -5.64 0.25 6.19
N ARG A 169 -6.68 -0.16 5.46
CA ARG A 169 -6.62 -0.33 4.00
C ARG A 169 -6.31 0.98 3.29
N GLU A 170 -6.84 2.10 3.76
CA GLU A 170 -6.57 3.43 3.21
C GLU A 170 -5.12 3.86 3.46
N ILE A 171 -4.53 3.57 4.62
CA ILE A 171 -3.10 3.81 4.85
C ILE A 171 -2.26 3.01 3.86
N ARG A 172 -2.56 1.71 3.68
CA ARG A 172 -1.85 0.87 2.70
C ARG A 172 -1.99 1.43 1.29
N ARG A 173 -3.20 1.82 0.90
CA ARG A 173 -3.44 2.48 -0.39
C ARG A 173 -2.63 3.76 -0.51
N ALA A 174 -2.63 4.65 0.47
CA ALA A 174 -1.88 5.90 0.42
C ALA A 174 -0.36 5.68 0.26
N VAL A 175 0.19 4.68 0.95
CA VAL A 175 1.61 4.28 0.83
C VAL A 175 1.90 3.77 -0.60
N LEU A 176 1.03 2.92 -1.14
CA LEU A 176 1.19 2.32 -2.47
C LEU A 176 0.87 3.30 -3.62
N LEU A 177 -0.10 4.20 -3.45
CA LEU A 177 -0.60 5.17 -4.45
C LEU A 177 0.39 6.28 -4.80
N ASN A 178 1.49 6.40 -4.06
CA ASN A 178 2.55 7.35 -4.38
C ASN A 178 3.94 6.74 -4.52
N ARG A 179 4.16 5.48 -4.07
CA ARG A 179 5.18 4.62 -4.68
C ARG A 179 4.78 4.17 -6.09
N GLY A 180 3.48 4.21 -6.37
CA GLY A 180 2.90 4.00 -7.67
C GLY A 180 1.83 5.05 -7.95
N ARG A 181 2.14 5.92 -8.91
CA ARG A 181 1.14 6.42 -9.87
C ARG A 181 0.55 5.26 -10.73
N ASP A 182 0.59 4.03 -10.20
CA ASP A 182 0.96 2.80 -10.92
C ASP A 182 0.71 1.50 -10.12
N ALA A 183 -0.13 1.54 -9.09
CA ALA A 183 -0.56 0.34 -8.38
C ALA A 183 -2.05 0.41 -8.08
N ASP A 184 -2.86 0.42 -9.12
CA ASP A 184 -4.22 -0.14 -9.04
C ASP A 184 -4.07 -1.65 -8.78
N ILE A 185 -3.90 -2.03 -7.52
CA ILE A 185 -4.06 -3.42 -7.11
C ILE A 185 -5.55 -3.71 -7.05
N ASP A 186 -5.95 -4.54 -8.00
CA ASP A 186 -7.19 -5.32 -8.06
C ASP A 186 -7.67 -5.73 -6.67
N SER A 187 -8.78 -5.12 -6.26
CA SER A 187 -9.69 -5.72 -5.31
C SER A 187 -10.54 -6.72 -6.09
N ASP A 188 -10.06 -7.95 -6.25
CA ASP A 188 -10.81 -9.09 -6.82
C ASP A 188 -11.98 -9.51 -5.88
N THR A 189 -12.91 -8.60 -5.62
CA THR A 189 -14.20 -8.90 -4.99
C THR A 189 -15.24 -7.85 -5.37
N GLU A 190 -15.39 -7.55 -6.67
CA GLU A 190 -16.67 -7.02 -7.16
C GLU A 190 -17.52 -8.23 -7.60
N TRP A 191 -18.32 -8.72 -6.65
CA TRP A 191 -19.54 -9.44 -7.01
C TRP A 191 -20.42 -8.46 -7.78
N GLU A 192 -20.66 -8.75 -9.06
CA GLU A 192 -21.66 -8.07 -9.87
C GLU A 192 -23.00 -8.03 -9.11
N ASN A 193 -23.44 -6.83 -8.74
CA ASN A 193 -24.83 -6.58 -8.40
C ASN A 193 -25.40 -5.58 -9.41
N PRO A 194 -26.16 -6.02 -10.44
CA PRO A 194 -26.54 -5.19 -11.59
C PRO A 194 -27.60 -4.09 -11.33
N GLU A 195 -27.83 -3.60 -10.11
CA GLU A 195 -29.06 -2.86 -9.80
C GLU A 195 -28.94 -1.52 -9.06
N VAL A 196 -27.78 -0.84 -9.08
CA VAL A 196 -27.73 0.54 -8.54
C VAL A 196 -27.12 1.50 -9.56
N ALA A 197 -27.89 1.77 -10.61
CA ALA A 197 -27.76 3.01 -11.35
C ALA A 197 -28.27 4.19 -10.48
N GLU A 198 -27.62 5.34 -10.66
CA GLU A 198 -28.03 6.68 -10.23
C GLU A 198 -27.85 7.05 -8.75
N SER A 199 -26.71 7.69 -8.45
CA SER A 199 -26.75 8.94 -7.69
C SER A 199 -25.51 9.80 -7.96
N GLU A 200 -25.74 10.88 -8.70
CA GLU A 200 -24.80 12.00 -8.80
C GLU A 200 -24.61 12.65 -7.43
N VAL A 201 -23.38 12.71 -6.93
CA VAL A 201 -23.00 13.71 -5.93
C VAL A 201 -21.69 14.36 -6.34
N ALA A 202 -21.82 15.64 -6.70
CA ALA A 202 -20.75 16.53 -7.05
C ALA A 202 -19.71 16.65 -5.92
N SER A 203 -18.46 16.23 -6.17
CA SER A 203 -17.34 16.63 -5.33
C SER A 203 -16.74 17.92 -5.87
N VAL A 204 -16.91 19.00 -5.11
CA VAL A 204 -16.25 20.29 -5.30
C VAL A 204 -14.72 20.07 -5.29
N ARG A 205 -14.06 20.42 -6.39
CA ARG A 205 -12.60 20.46 -6.50
C ARG A 205 -12.08 21.79 -5.94
N PRO A 206 -10.97 21.83 -5.16
CA PRO A 206 -10.26 23.07 -4.91
C PRO A 206 -9.44 23.44 -6.15
N ASP A 207 -9.47 24.72 -6.44
CA ASP A 207 -8.93 25.41 -7.60
C ASP A 207 -7.39 25.44 -7.57
N SER A 208 -6.72 24.99 -8.64
CA SER A 208 -5.44 25.56 -9.11
C SER A 208 -4.94 24.92 -10.41
N THR A 209 -4.61 25.80 -11.34
CA THR A 209 -3.95 25.61 -12.66
C THR A 209 -4.85 25.14 -13.79
N THR A 210 -5.51 26.13 -14.40
CA THR A 210 -6.01 26.13 -15.78
C THR A 210 -4.95 25.60 -16.73
N THR A 211 -5.00 24.30 -17.03
CA THR A 211 -4.51 23.76 -18.29
C THR A 211 -5.77 23.63 -19.14
N GLU A 212 -5.89 24.43 -20.19
CA GLU A 212 -7.02 24.38 -21.12
C GLU A 212 -7.19 22.92 -21.59
N LEU A 213 -8.29 22.27 -21.20
CA LEU A 213 -8.67 20.97 -21.74
C LEU A 213 -9.09 21.21 -23.20
N VAL A 214 -8.12 21.10 -24.10
CA VAL A 214 -8.38 21.15 -25.55
C VAL A 214 -9.24 19.95 -25.89
N ASP A 215 -10.47 20.21 -26.33
CA ASP A 215 -11.38 19.17 -26.85
C ASP A 215 -10.76 18.56 -28.11
N GLU A 216 -10.33 17.31 -28.01
CA GLU A 216 -9.67 16.58 -29.09
C GLU A 216 -10.68 16.10 -30.15
N TYR A 217 -11.99 16.10 -29.80
CA TYR A 217 -13.09 15.64 -30.66
C TYR A 217 -14.28 16.62 -30.64
N PRO A 218 -14.10 17.87 -31.10
CA PRO A 218 -15.13 18.92 -31.03
C PRO A 218 -16.43 18.58 -31.79
N ASP A 219 -16.37 17.63 -32.73
CA ASP A 219 -17.50 17.19 -33.55
C ASP A 219 -18.28 16.00 -32.95
N ILE A 220 -17.87 15.45 -31.79
CA ILE A 220 -18.47 14.25 -31.20
C ILE A 220 -19.04 14.54 -29.80
N SER A 221 -20.37 14.62 -29.72
CA SER A 221 -21.06 14.88 -28.45
C SER A 221 -20.73 13.81 -27.39
N GLY A 222 -20.18 14.27 -26.27
CA GLY A 222 -19.86 13.45 -25.09
C GLY A 222 -18.53 12.70 -25.12
N ILE A 223 -17.61 13.03 -26.04
CA ILE A 223 -16.20 12.62 -25.98
C ILE A 223 -15.37 13.90 -25.97
N THR A 224 -14.65 14.17 -24.89
CA THR A 224 -13.84 15.40 -24.77
C THR A 224 -12.34 15.13 -24.93
N ASN A 225 -11.93 13.86 -24.87
CA ASN A 225 -10.52 13.45 -24.91
C ASN A 225 -10.37 12.00 -25.39
N ALA A 226 -9.19 11.64 -25.92
CA ALA A 226 -8.92 10.32 -26.48
C ALA A 226 -9.15 9.15 -25.50
N ARG A 227 -8.91 9.34 -24.19
CA ARG A 227 -9.21 8.29 -23.20
C ARG A 227 -10.70 7.97 -23.10
N GLU A 228 -11.57 8.98 -23.17
CA GLU A 228 -13.02 8.78 -23.20
C GLU A 228 -13.48 8.05 -24.47
N ALA A 229 -12.81 8.28 -25.60
CA ALA A 229 -13.06 7.52 -26.83
C ALA A 229 -12.78 6.02 -26.63
N MET A 230 -11.69 5.67 -25.93
CA MET A 230 -11.35 4.27 -25.63
C MET A 230 -12.43 3.56 -24.79
N LYS A 231 -13.15 4.27 -23.90
CA LYS A 231 -14.26 3.69 -23.13
C LYS A 231 -15.47 3.32 -23.99
N LYS A 232 -15.65 4.02 -25.12
CA LYS A 232 -16.79 3.86 -26.03
C LYS A 232 -16.51 2.91 -27.19
N LEU A 233 -15.37 2.20 -27.16
CA LEU A 233 -15.07 1.16 -28.15
C LEU A 233 -16.13 0.04 -28.15
N PRO A 234 -16.39 -0.60 -29.30
CA PRO A 234 -17.26 -1.77 -29.38
C PRO A 234 -16.80 -2.86 -28.42
N GLU A 235 -17.76 -3.63 -27.89
CA GLU A 235 -17.48 -4.67 -26.90
C GLU A 235 -16.46 -5.71 -27.39
N GLU A 236 -16.53 -6.10 -28.66
CA GLU A 236 -15.60 -7.05 -29.27
C GLU A 236 -14.14 -6.55 -29.22
N ASP A 237 -13.92 -5.25 -29.43
CA ASP A 237 -12.58 -4.65 -29.41
C ASP A 237 -12.09 -4.44 -27.97
N ARG A 238 -13.01 -4.11 -27.04
CA ARG A 238 -12.67 -4.07 -25.60
C ARG A 238 -12.22 -5.44 -25.09
N GLN A 239 -12.86 -6.52 -25.51
CA GLN A 239 -12.46 -7.88 -25.13
C GLN A 239 -11.06 -8.24 -25.65
N LYS A 240 -10.73 -7.86 -26.89
CA LYS A 240 -9.36 -8.03 -27.44
C LYS A 240 -8.33 -7.24 -26.64
N ILE A 241 -8.66 -6.01 -26.24
CA ILE A 241 -7.78 -5.19 -25.39
C ILE A 241 -7.57 -5.87 -24.04
N VAL A 242 -8.63 -6.35 -23.39
CA VAL A 242 -8.52 -7.07 -22.10
C VAL A 242 -7.61 -8.28 -22.22
N GLN A 243 -7.78 -9.10 -23.27
CA GLN A 243 -6.91 -10.26 -23.49
C GLN A 243 -5.43 -9.88 -23.63
N GLN A 244 -5.12 -8.83 -24.39
CA GLN A 244 -3.74 -8.35 -24.56
C GLN A 244 -3.18 -7.71 -23.28
N VAL A 245 -4.03 -7.06 -22.49
CA VAL A 245 -3.64 -6.52 -21.17
C VAL A 245 -3.30 -7.66 -20.20
N ASP A 246 -4.04 -8.76 -20.23
CA ASP A 246 -3.76 -9.91 -19.37
C ASP A 246 -2.42 -10.58 -19.71
N GLU A 247 -2.11 -10.74 -21.01
CA GLU A 247 -0.79 -11.18 -21.47
C GLU A 247 0.33 -10.24 -21.01
N PHE A 248 0.10 -8.92 -21.08
CA PHE A 248 1.03 -7.92 -20.57
C PHE A 248 1.22 -8.03 -19.05
N LYS A 249 0.14 -8.23 -18.27
CA LYS A 249 0.19 -8.40 -16.82
C LYS A 249 1.04 -9.62 -16.42
N ASP A 250 0.99 -10.70 -17.19
CA ASP A 250 1.80 -11.89 -16.95
C ASP A 250 3.30 -11.62 -17.13
N GLU A 251 3.70 -10.89 -18.17
CA GLU A 251 5.09 -10.46 -18.35
C GLU A 251 5.52 -9.45 -17.27
N LYS A 252 4.64 -8.53 -16.88
CA LYS A 252 4.89 -7.59 -15.78
C LYS A 252 5.14 -8.30 -14.45
N ARG A 253 4.38 -9.37 -14.16
CA ARG A 253 4.58 -10.17 -12.94
C ARG A 253 5.96 -10.84 -12.91
N LYS A 254 6.44 -11.34 -14.06
CA LYS A 254 7.80 -11.90 -14.18
C LYS A 254 8.86 -10.83 -13.96
N PHE A 255 8.64 -9.64 -14.52
CA PHE A 255 9.51 -8.49 -14.33
C PHE A 255 9.60 -8.07 -12.85
N ASP A 256 8.46 -7.89 -12.17
CA ASP A 256 8.43 -7.51 -10.75
C ASP A 256 9.19 -8.50 -9.86
N LEU A 257 8.99 -9.81 -10.10
CA LEU A 257 9.67 -10.86 -9.36
C LEU A 257 11.18 -10.84 -9.58
N GLU A 258 11.65 -10.48 -10.77
CA GLU A 258 13.07 -10.37 -11.05
C GLU A 258 13.66 -9.13 -10.39
N VAL A 259 12.98 -8.00 -10.53
CA VAL A 259 13.45 -6.71 -10.03
C VAL A 259 13.43 -6.63 -8.49
N SER A 260 12.51 -7.32 -7.82
CA SER A 260 12.47 -7.35 -6.33
C SER A 260 13.68 -8.02 -5.68
N LYS A 261 14.49 -8.76 -6.45
CA LYS A 261 15.74 -9.37 -5.98
C LYS A 261 16.88 -8.36 -5.85
N TRP A 262 16.73 -7.17 -6.44
CA TRP A 262 17.79 -6.18 -6.56
C TRP A 262 17.47 -4.95 -5.72
N ASP A 263 18.50 -4.42 -5.05
CA ASP A 263 18.44 -3.12 -4.39
C ASP A 263 18.58 -1.99 -5.43
N ASP A 264 17.78 -0.94 -5.26
CA ASP A 264 17.76 0.23 -6.14
C ASP A 264 18.86 1.24 -5.77
N ASN A 265 19.44 1.12 -4.57
CA ASN A 265 20.41 2.09 -4.06
C ASN A 265 21.72 2.03 -4.86
N GLY A 266 21.89 2.98 -5.78
CA GLY A 266 23.04 3.05 -6.67
C GLY A 266 22.97 2.14 -7.90
N ASN A 267 21.80 1.56 -8.20
CA ASN A 267 21.59 0.72 -9.39
C ASN A 267 20.65 1.40 -10.40
N ASP A 268 21.22 2.30 -11.20
CA ASP A 268 20.48 3.09 -12.19
C ASP A 268 19.78 2.22 -13.26
N VAL A 269 20.27 1.01 -13.54
CA VAL A 269 19.63 0.09 -14.49
C VAL A 269 18.27 -0.37 -13.95
N ILE A 270 18.19 -0.72 -12.67
CA ILE A 270 16.95 -1.15 -12.02
C ILE A 270 15.98 0.03 -11.89
N VAL A 271 16.47 1.21 -11.50
CA VAL A 271 15.65 2.43 -11.42
C VAL A 271 15.03 2.76 -12.78
N LEU A 272 15.82 2.74 -13.86
CA LEU A 272 15.32 2.97 -15.21
C LEU A 272 14.33 1.91 -15.66
N ALA A 273 14.58 0.64 -15.34
CA ALA A 273 13.67 -0.45 -15.68
C ALA A 273 12.32 -0.30 -14.98
N LYS A 274 12.30 0.01 -13.67
CA LYS A 274 11.07 0.32 -12.91
C LYS A 274 10.34 1.51 -13.51
N HIS A 275 11.04 2.60 -13.83
CA HIS A 275 10.45 3.78 -14.46
C HIS A 275 9.87 3.49 -15.86
N MET A 276 10.53 2.66 -16.68
CA MET A 276 10.00 2.23 -17.98
C MET A 276 8.76 1.35 -17.82
N CYS A 277 8.78 0.38 -16.91
CA CYS A 277 7.61 -0.43 -16.57
C CYS A 277 6.45 0.46 -16.14
N MET A 278 6.75 1.54 -15.40
CA MET A 278 5.74 2.43 -14.87
C MET A 278 4.93 3.09 -16.01
N ILE A 279 5.66 3.73 -16.93
CA ILE A 279 5.05 4.41 -18.08
C ILE A 279 4.33 3.41 -19.00
N MET A 280 4.83 2.18 -19.15
CA MET A 280 4.15 1.13 -19.92
C MET A 280 2.79 0.78 -19.32
N MET A 281 2.65 0.75 -17.99
CA MET A 281 1.35 0.55 -17.34
C MET A 281 0.40 1.72 -17.59
N GLU A 282 0.86 2.97 -17.47
CA GLU A 282 0.05 4.16 -17.80
C GLU A 282 -0.51 4.10 -19.23
N MET A 283 0.32 3.66 -20.20
CA MET A 283 -0.07 3.51 -21.60
C MET A 283 -1.03 2.33 -21.82
N THR A 284 -0.82 1.21 -21.13
CA THR A 284 -1.75 0.06 -21.21
C THR A 284 -3.11 0.41 -20.60
N ASP A 285 -3.16 1.13 -19.48
CA ASP A 285 -4.43 1.57 -18.87
C ASP A 285 -5.18 2.61 -19.72
N PHE A 286 -4.45 3.47 -20.43
CA PHE A 286 -5.05 4.35 -21.42
C PHE A 286 -5.89 3.58 -22.45
N THR A 287 -5.40 2.42 -22.92
CA THR A 287 -6.14 1.61 -23.91
C THR A 287 -7.45 1.05 -23.35
N ARG A 288 -7.57 0.94 -22.02
CA ARG A 288 -8.80 0.53 -21.32
C ARG A 288 -9.73 1.71 -21.00
N GLY A 289 -9.35 2.91 -21.42
CA GLY A 289 -10.06 4.15 -21.09
C GLY A 289 -9.90 4.59 -19.64
N ARG A 290 -8.88 4.11 -18.92
CA ARG A 290 -8.59 4.52 -17.53
C ARG A 290 -7.15 5.03 -17.41
N GLY A 291 -6.68 5.25 -16.19
CA GLY A 291 -5.32 5.74 -15.96
C GLY A 291 -5.15 7.25 -16.18
N PRO A 292 -3.92 7.78 -16.00
CA PRO A 292 -3.66 9.21 -15.91
C PRO A 292 -3.59 9.93 -17.26
N LEU A 293 -3.29 9.21 -18.35
CA LEU A 293 -3.17 9.77 -19.70
C LEU A 293 -4.58 10.09 -20.25
N GLN A 294 -4.80 11.30 -20.75
CA GLN A 294 -6.13 11.72 -21.21
C GLN A 294 -6.19 11.96 -22.72
N THR A 295 -5.11 12.48 -23.30
CA THR A 295 -5.04 12.90 -24.72
C THR A 295 -4.05 12.05 -25.50
N THR A 296 -4.18 12.02 -26.83
CA THR A 296 -3.20 11.35 -27.70
C THR A 296 -1.81 11.93 -27.52
N MET A 297 -1.71 13.25 -27.32
CA MET A 297 -0.43 13.92 -27.04
C MET A 297 0.25 13.38 -25.76
N ALA A 298 -0.52 13.11 -24.70
CA ALA A 298 0.02 12.53 -23.47
C ALA A 298 0.57 11.11 -23.70
N VAL A 299 -0.06 10.32 -24.59
CA VAL A 299 0.43 8.98 -24.99
C VAL A 299 1.70 9.07 -25.83
N ILE A 300 1.78 10.03 -26.76
CA ILE A 300 3.00 10.31 -27.55
C ILE A 300 4.16 10.68 -26.62
N ASP A 301 3.92 11.54 -25.64
CA ASP A 301 4.96 11.97 -24.71
C ASP A 301 5.35 10.84 -23.73
N ALA A 302 4.42 9.97 -23.34
CA ALA A 302 4.73 8.74 -22.61
C ALA A 302 5.68 7.82 -23.41
N ALA A 303 5.40 7.59 -24.70
CA ALA A 303 6.26 6.79 -25.57
C ALA A 303 7.67 7.39 -25.73
N LYS A 304 7.79 8.72 -25.84
CA LYS A 304 9.08 9.42 -25.86
C LYS A 304 9.84 9.22 -24.56
N ARG A 305 9.19 9.37 -23.39
CA ARG A 305 9.81 9.14 -22.08
C ARG A 305 10.37 7.72 -21.94
N ILE A 306 9.63 6.71 -22.41
CA ILE A 306 10.11 5.31 -22.46
C ILE A 306 11.36 5.20 -23.33
N SER A 307 11.35 5.81 -24.51
CA SER A 307 12.50 5.78 -25.42
C SER A 307 13.75 6.46 -24.87
N GLU A 308 13.58 7.58 -24.16
CA GLU A 308 14.68 8.28 -23.48
C GLU A 308 15.26 7.42 -22.35
N ALA A 309 14.40 6.81 -21.53
CA ALA A 309 14.82 5.89 -20.48
C ALA A 309 15.51 4.65 -21.05
N GLY A 310 14.98 4.06 -22.12
CA GLY A 310 15.58 2.92 -22.82
C GLY A 310 16.96 3.23 -23.39
N THR A 311 17.17 4.44 -23.91
CA THR A 311 18.49 4.90 -24.40
C THR A 311 19.49 5.06 -23.26
N LYS A 312 19.06 5.58 -22.10
CA LYS A 312 19.91 5.66 -20.90
C LYS A 312 20.27 4.28 -20.38
N LEU A 313 19.30 3.35 -20.35
CA LEU A 313 19.49 1.96 -19.94
C LEU A 313 20.49 1.25 -20.86
N ASP A 314 20.35 1.43 -22.18
CA ASP A 314 21.30 0.88 -23.17
C ASP A 314 22.72 1.38 -22.94
N LYS A 315 22.91 2.68 -22.66
CA LYS A 315 24.23 3.24 -22.36
C LYS A 315 24.87 2.61 -21.12
N LEU A 316 24.11 2.45 -20.03
CA LEU A 316 24.61 1.83 -18.79
C LEU A 316 24.92 0.34 -19.00
N ALA A 317 24.01 -0.38 -19.65
CA ALA A 317 24.20 -1.81 -19.93
C ALA A 317 25.40 -2.06 -20.85
N ARG A 318 25.69 -1.17 -21.81
CA ARG A 318 26.89 -1.26 -22.64
C ARG A 318 28.20 -1.08 -21.86
N GLN A 319 28.21 -0.23 -20.83
CA GLN A 319 29.36 -0.13 -19.93
C GLN A 319 29.60 -1.45 -19.18
N ILE A 320 28.53 -2.14 -18.78
CA ILE A 320 28.61 -3.47 -18.16
C ILE A 320 29.16 -4.49 -19.17
N VAL A 321 28.67 -4.46 -20.41
CA VAL A 321 29.15 -5.32 -21.51
C VAL A 321 30.65 -5.15 -21.76
N GLU A 322 31.19 -3.93 -21.69
CA GLU A 322 32.62 -3.66 -21.86
C GLU A 322 33.50 -4.26 -20.75
N MET A 323 32.95 -4.39 -19.54
CA MET A 323 33.63 -5.02 -18.40
C MET A 323 33.56 -6.56 -18.44
N CYS A 324 32.67 -7.14 -19.28
CA CYS A 324 32.49 -8.58 -19.37
C CYS A 324 33.47 -9.23 -20.37
N PRO A 325 34.10 -10.36 -20.01
CA PRO A 325 34.87 -11.16 -20.96
C PRO A 325 33.96 -11.70 -22.07
N GLU A 326 34.56 -11.96 -23.23
CA GLU A 326 33.82 -12.49 -24.39
C GLU A 326 33.16 -13.82 -24.03
N SER A 327 31.83 -13.86 -24.11
CA SER A 327 31.00 -14.96 -23.62
C SER A 327 29.64 -14.96 -24.30
N ALA A 328 28.94 -16.10 -24.26
CA ALA A 328 27.56 -16.19 -24.76
C ALA A 328 26.63 -15.20 -24.04
N THR A 329 26.79 -15.02 -22.72
CA THR A 329 26.00 -14.09 -21.90
C THR A 329 26.16 -12.63 -22.35
N LYS A 330 27.37 -12.24 -22.77
CA LYS A 330 27.63 -10.90 -23.32
C LYS A 330 26.87 -10.68 -24.64
N ALA A 331 26.86 -11.69 -25.51
CA ALA A 331 26.12 -11.66 -26.77
C ALA A 331 24.60 -11.60 -26.54
N ASP A 332 24.09 -12.37 -25.57
CA ASP A 332 22.67 -12.37 -25.20
C ASP A 332 22.23 -10.99 -24.67
N LEU A 333 23.02 -10.38 -23.78
CA LEU A 333 22.73 -9.04 -23.25
C LEU A 333 22.66 -8.00 -24.39
N LEU A 334 23.61 -8.03 -25.32
CA LEU A 334 23.58 -7.13 -26.49
C LEU A 334 22.36 -7.37 -27.39
N ALA A 335 21.93 -8.62 -27.56
CA ALA A 335 20.73 -8.95 -28.32
C ALA A 335 19.46 -8.41 -27.64
N TYR A 336 19.35 -8.52 -26.31
CA TYR A 336 18.23 -7.94 -25.56
C TYR A 336 18.21 -6.42 -25.64
N LEU A 337 19.37 -5.74 -25.60
CA LEU A 337 19.44 -4.29 -25.80
C LEU A 337 18.93 -3.86 -27.18
N GLN A 338 19.26 -4.60 -28.24
CA GLN A 338 18.70 -4.34 -29.58
C GLN A 338 17.18 -4.53 -29.63
N ARG A 339 16.64 -5.53 -28.91
CA ARG A 339 15.19 -5.72 -28.79
C ARG A 339 14.51 -4.57 -28.07
N ILE A 340 15.10 -4.06 -26.98
CA ILE A 340 14.58 -2.88 -26.27
C ILE A 340 14.52 -1.68 -27.20
N ALA A 341 15.59 -1.41 -27.97
CA ALA A 341 15.62 -0.32 -28.94
C ALA A 341 14.51 -0.47 -30.01
N LEU A 342 14.31 -1.69 -30.53
CA LEU A 342 13.26 -1.98 -31.49
C LEU A 342 11.86 -1.72 -30.91
N TYR A 343 11.56 -2.23 -29.70
CA TYR A 343 10.25 -2.06 -29.08
C TYR A 343 9.99 -0.60 -28.67
N CYS A 344 11.00 0.15 -28.22
CA CYS A 344 10.87 1.59 -27.98
C CYS A 344 10.52 2.34 -29.27
N HIS A 345 11.12 1.95 -30.40
CA HIS A 345 10.80 2.55 -31.70
C HIS A 345 9.37 2.21 -32.15
N GLN A 346 8.96 0.94 -32.01
CA GLN A 346 7.59 0.52 -32.32
C GLN A 346 6.57 1.29 -31.48
N LEU A 347 6.82 1.44 -30.17
CA LEU A 347 5.91 2.14 -29.27
C LEU A 347 5.73 3.62 -29.65
N ASN A 348 6.82 4.28 -30.07
CA ASN A 348 6.77 5.65 -30.60
C ASN A 348 6.00 5.77 -31.93
N ILE A 349 6.04 4.73 -32.78
CA ILE A 349 5.26 4.71 -34.02
C ILE A 349 3.79 4.51 -33.68
N THR A 350 3.45 3.56 -32.81
CA THR A 350 2.05 3.25 -32.46
C THR A 350 1.36 4.35 -31.66
N SER A 351 2.12 5.21 -30.97
CA SER A 351 1.56 6.37 -30.25
C SER A 351 1.21 7.55 -31.15
N LYS A 352 1.81 7.63 -32.36
CA LYS A 352 1.61 8.72 -33.32
C LYS A 352 0.51 8.35 -34.31
#